data_AF-A0A3N9UXB4-F1
#
_entry.id   AF-A0A3N9UXB4-F1
#
_cell.length_a   1.000
_cell.length_b   1.000
_cell.length_c   1.000
_cell.angle_alpha   90.00
_cell.angle_beta   90.00
_cell.angle_gamma   90.00
#
_symmetry.space_group_name_H-M   'P 1'
#
loop_
_entity.id
_entity.type
_entity.pdbx_description
1 polymer ?
#
loop_
_entity_poly.entity_id
_entity_poly.type
_entity_poly.pdbx_seq_one_letter_code
_entity_poly.pdbx_strand_id
1 'polypeptide(L)'
;MPERTMTIPHRLTQNEAVARIRNLFGQARVQLPDTVQDMHEEWMGNICTFSFSAMGFRVSGTAQVKESEVEVCADLPVAATIFWGKIESTVRKQAEALLS
;
A
#
# COMPACT_ATOMS: atom_id res chain seq x y z
N MET A 1 1.38 -7.38 -17.74
CA MET A 1 1.84 -7.80 -16.40
C MET A 1 0.59 -8.14 -15.58
N PRO A 2 0.60 -9.08 -14.62
CA PRO A 2 -0.60 -9.31 -13.82
C PRO A 2 -0.78 -8.17 -12.81
N GLU A 3 -1.74 -7.29 -13.07
CA GLU A 3 -2.19 -6.29 -12.09
C GLU A 3 -2.89 -7.02 -10.94
N ARG A 4 -2.46 -6.75 -9.71
CA ARG A 4 -3.03 -7.34 -8.50
C ARG A 4 -3.73 -6.24 -7.70
N THR A 5 -5.05 -6.32 -7.63
CA THR A 5 -5.88 -5.40 -6.85
C THR A 5 -6.29 -6.06 -5.53
N MET A 6 -6.12 -5.34 -4.42
CA MET A 6 -6.73 -5.68 -3.13
C MET A 6 -7.70 -4.58 -2.72
N THR A 7 -8.81 -4.97 -2.09
CA THR A 7 -9.79 -4.02 -1.57
C THR A 7 -9.92 -4.23 -0.07
N ILE A 8 -9.75 -3.15 0.69
CA ILE A 8 -9.79 -3.16 2.15
C ILE A 8 -10.98 -2.30 2.59
N PRO A 9 -12.08 -2.90 3.06
CA PRO A 9 -13.23 -2.13 3.54
C PRO A 9 -12.88 -1.39 4.83
N HIS A 10 -13.37 -0.15 4.98
CA HIS A 10 -13.24 0.63 6.20
C HIS A 10 -14.54 1.36 6.54
N ARG A 11 -14.68 1.76 7.80
CA ARG A 11 -15.81 2.58 8.27
C ARG A 11 -15.43 4.03 8.56
N LEU A 12 -14.19 4.42 8.23
CA LEU A 12 -13.69 5.79 8.41
C LEU A 12 -14.16 6.71 7.30
N THR A 13 -14.16 8.02 7.58
CA THR A 13 -14.35 9.04 6.54
C THR A 13 -13.18 9.05 5.56
N GLN A 14 -13.41 9.43 4.30
CA GLN A 14 -12.38 9.44 3.26
C GLN A 14 -11.11 10.19 3.67
N ASN A 15 -11.26 11.38 4.27
CA ASN A 15 -10.12 12.19 4.73
C ASN A 15 -9.31 11.49 5.82
N GLU A 16 -9.99 10.82 6.75
CA GLU A 16 -9.32 10.09 7.83
C GLU A 16 -8.62 8.85 7.29
N ALA A 17 -9.28 8.10 6.39
CA ALA A 17 -8.67 6.97 5.71
C ALA A 17 -7.40 7.39 4.95
N VAL A 18 -7.45 8.49 4.19
CA VAL A 18 -6.26 9.05 3.50
C VAL A 18 -5.14 9.36 4.48
N ALA A 19 -5.45 10.04 5.60
CA ALA A 19 -4.46 10.37 6.62
C ALA A 19 -3.84 9.11 7.26
N ARG A 20 -4.64 8.07 7.50
CA ARG A 20 -4.13 6.80 8.06
C ARG A 20 -3.29 6.03 7.04
N ILE A 21 -3.70 5.96 5.77
CA ILE A 21 -2.89 5.32 4.72
C ILE A 21 -1.56 6.07 4.52
N ARG A 22 -1.56 7.40 4.53
CA ARG A 22 -0.31 8.20 4.51
C ARG A 22 0.63 7.82 5.65
N ASN A 23 0.09 7.73 6.87
CA ASN A 23 0.86 7.29 8.02
C ASN A 23 1.36 5.84 7.87
N LEU A 24 0.60 4.94 7.25
CA LEU A 24 1.04 3.58 6.96
C LEU A 24 2.25 3.53 6.04
N PHE A 25 2.25 4.28 4.95
CA PHE A 25 3.41 4.34 4.04
C PHE A 25 4.64 4.89 4.76
N GLY A 26 4.49 5.97 5.52
CA GLY A 26 5.57 6.52 6.34
C GLY A 26 6.12 5.51 7.36
N GLN A 27 5.24 4.77 8.04
CA GLN A 27 5.64 3.71 8.98
C GLN A 27 6.30 2.52 8.28
N ALA A 28 5.81 2.10 7.12
CA ALA A 28 6.40 1.01 6.35
C ALA A 28 7.84 1.34 5.95
N ARG A 29 8.12 2.59 5.55
CA ARG A 29 9.48 3.06 5.27
C ARG A 29 10.43 2.95 6.46
N VAL A 30 9.92 3.20 7.68
CA VAL A 30 10.71 3.18 8.92
C VAL A 30 10.85 1.77 9.48
N GLN A 31 9.81 0.94 9.39
CA GLN A 31 9.79 -0.42 9.93
C GLN A 31 10.46 -1.46 9.02
N LEU A 32 10.54 -1.20 7.71
CA LEU A 32 11.07 -2.13 6.73
C LEU A 32 12.25 -1.55 5.91
N PRO A 33 13.26 -0.90 6.52
CA PRO A 33 14.37 -0.29 5.78
C PRO A 33 15.19 -1.33 4.99
N ASP A 34 15.30 -2.56 5.51
CA ASP A 34 16.00 -3.66 4.85
C ASP A 34 15.21 -4.26 3.67
N THR A 35 13.89 -4.07 3.64
CA THR A 35 13.01 -4.68 2.64
C THR A 35 12.52 -3.68 1.61
N VAL A 36 12.35 -2.41 1.95
CA VAL A 36 11.81 -1.35 1.09
C VAL A 36 12.85 -0.26 0.91
N GLN A 37 13.33 -0.10 -0.32
CA GLN A 37 14.28 0.93 -0.76
C GLN A 37 13.63 1.81 -1.82
N ASP A 38 14.16 3.01 -2.02
CA ASP A 38 13.68 3.96 -3.05
C ASP A 38 12.16 4.18 -3.01
N MET A 39 11.59 4.24 -1.80
CA MET A 39 10.15 4.44 -1.64
C MET A 39 9.78 5.86 -2.07
N HIS A 40 9.03 5.95 -3.15
CA HIS A 40 8.37 7.15 -3.64
C HIS A 40 6.86 7.00 -3.45
N GLU A 41 6.24 8.02 -2.89
CA GLU A 41 4.79 8.15 -2.81
C GLU A 41 4.38 9.53 -3.33
N GLU A 42 3.34 9.56 -4.16
CA GLU A 42 2.78 10.77 -4.72
C GLU A 42 1.27 10.75 -4.52
N TRP A 43 0.78 11.73 -3.75
CA TRP A 43 -0.61 11.81 -3.37
C TRP A 43 -1.32 12.87 -4.20
N MET A 44 -2.35 12.45 -4.94
CA MET A 44 -3.29 13.31 -5.66
C MET A 44 -4.67 13.18 -5.03
N GLY A 45 -4.94 13.98 -4.01
CA GLY A 45 -6.20 13.94 -3.26
C GLY A 45 -6.38 12.61 -2.53
N ASN A 46 -7.30 11.77 -3.03
CA ASN A 46 -7.60 10.45 -2.48
C ASN A 46 -6.92 9.29 -3.21
N ILE A 47 -6.10 9.57 -4.23
CA ILE A 47 -5.30 8.58 -4.96
C ILE A 47 -3.83 8.77 -4.58
N CYS A 48 -3.15 7.68 -4.24
CA CYS A 48 -1.72 7.63 -3.98
C CYS A 48 -1.06 6.75 -5.03
N THR A 49 -0.11 7.29 -5.78
CA THR A 49 0.79 6.50 -6.62
C THR A 49 2.03 6.21 -5.81
N PHE A 50 2.41 4.94 -5.70
CA PHE A 50 3.60 4.53 -4.95
C PHE A 50 4.53 3.68 -5.83
N SER A 51 5.82 3.79 -5.56
CA SER A 51 6.81 2.88 -6.15
C SER A 51 7.96 2.68 -5.18
N PHE A 52 8.46 1.45 -5.09
CA PHE A 52 9.58 1.11 -4.24
C PHE A 52 10.33 -0.11 -4.79
N SER A 53 11.57 -0.24 -4.39
CA SER A 53 12.41 -1.40 -4.67
C SER A 53 12.42 -2.32 -3.46
N ALA A 54 12.05 -3.58 -3.63
CA ALA A 54 12.12 -4.58 -2.57
C ALA A 54 12.87 -5.82 -3.03
N MET A 55 13.92 -6.20 -2.28
CA MET A 55 14.71 -7.41 -2.56
C MET A 55 15.22 -7.49 -4.01
N GLY A 56 15.53 -6.34 -4.63
CA GLY A 56 15.97 -6.26 -6.03
C GLY A 56 14.86 -6.22 -7.09
N PHE A 57 13.58 -6.27 -6.69
CA PHE A 57 12.43 -6.10 -7.57
C PHE A 57 11.81 -4.72 -7.40
N ARG A 58 11.55 -4.03 -8.52
CA ARG A 58 10.77 -2.79 -8.51
C ARG A 58 9.29 -3.14 -8.44
N VAL A 59 8.61 -2.56 -7.46
CA VAL A 59 7.17 -2.63 -7.25
C VAL A 59 6.61 -1.22 -7.46
N SER A 60 5.54 -1.11 -8.22
CA SER A 60 4.82 0.15 -8.42
C SER A 60 3.33 -0.11 -8.34
N GLY A 61 2.55 0.90 -8.00
CA GLY A 61 1.12 0.74 -7.87
C GLY A 61 0.41 2.03 -7.52
N THR A 62 -0.90 1.89 -7.35
CA THR A 62 -1.79 2.98 -6.98
C THR A 62 -2.74 2.52 -5.87
N ALA A 63 -2.84 3.29 -4.80
CA ALA A 63 -3.83 3.13 -3.75
C ALA A 63 -4.89 4.24 -3.87
N GLN A 64 -6.13 3.86 -4.15
CA GLN A 64 -7.28 4.75 -4.16
C GLN A 64 -8.10 4.57 -2.89
N VAL A 65 -8.26 5.66 -2.14
CA VAL A 65 -9.12 5.70 -0.95
C VAL A 65 -10.52 6.16 -1.37
N LYS A 66 -11.49 5.27 -1.30
CA LYS A 66 -12.92 5.57 -1.48
C LYS A 66 -13.56 5.85 -0.11
N GLU A 67 -14.86 6.11 -0.09
CA GLU A 67 -15.57 6.44 1.16
C GLU A 67 -15.69 5.25 2.14
N SER A 68 -15.82 4.03 1.61
CA SER A 68 -16.05 2.82 2.41
C SER A 68 -15.00 1.74 2.19
N GLU A 69 -14.03 1.97 1.31
CA GLU A 69 -13.01 1.00 0.94
C GLU A 69 -11.74 1.67 0.41
N VAL A 70 -10.60 1.02 0.62
CA VAL A 70 -9.35 1.37 -0.03
C VAL A 70 -9.04 0.31 -1.07
N GLU A 71 -8.89 0.72 -2.32
CA GLU A 71 -8.48 -0.13 -3.42
C GLU A 71 -6.98 0.07 -3.67
N VAL A 72 -6.18 -0.97 -3.53
CA VAL A 72 -4.73 -0.93 -3.76
C VAL A 72 -4.43 -1.83 -4.94
N CYS A 73 -4.01 -1.23 -6.05
CA CYS A 73 -3.52 -1.91 -7.23
C CYS A 73 -1.99 -1.89 -7.21
N ALA A 74 -1.35 -3.04 -7.33
CA ALA A 74 0.09 -3.10 -7.54
C ALA A 74 0.44 -3.87 -8.80
N ASP A 75 1.38 -3.29 -9.53
CA ASP A 75 2.13 -3.90 -10.59
C ASP A 75 3.40 -4.50 -10.02
N LEU A 76 3.42 -5.83 -10.01
CA LEU A 76 4.59 -6.60 -9.63
C LEU A 76 4.89 -7.67 -10.68
N PRO A 77 6.18 -8.00 -10.90
CA PRO A 77 6.55 -9.15 -11.71
C PRO A 77 5.95 -10.44 -11.13
N VAL A 78 5.63 -11.42 -11.98
CA VAL A 78 5.11 -12.73 -11.53
C VAL A 78 6.06 -13.39 -10.50
N ALA A 79 7.37 -13.22 -10.65
CA ALA A 79 8.35 -13.70 -9.69
C ALA A 79 8.20 -13.07 -8.28
N ALA A 80 7.65 -11.86 -8.19
CA ALA A 80 7.42 -11.15 -6.95
C ALA A 80 6.04 -11.43 -6.31
N THR A 81 5.24 -12.34 -6.87
CA THR A 81 3.90 -12.69 -6.35
C THR A 81 3.91 -13.16 -4.89
N ILE A 82 4.99 -13.83 -4.46
CA ILE A 82 5.14 -14.28 -3.06
C ILE A 82 5.26 -13.08 -2.10
N PHE A 83 5.86 -11.97 -2.55
CA PHE A 83 5.95 -10.74 -1.77
C PHE A 83 4.60 -10.04 -1.66
N TRP A 84 3.71 -10.17 -2.65
CA TRP A 84 2.36 -9.62 -2.56
C TRP A 84 1.60 -10.15 -1.36
N GLY A 85 1.64 -11.46 -1.10
CA GLY A 85 0.99 -12.02 0.10
C GLY A 85 1.56 -11.43 1.41
N LYS A 86 2.86 -11.14 1.45
CA LYS A 86 3.51 -10.51 2.61
C LYS A 86 3.15 -9.03 2.73
N ILE A 87 3.15 -8.28 1.63
CA ILE A 87 2.73 -6.87 1.58
C ILE A 87 1.26 -6.77 1.95
N GLU A 88 0.38 -7.56 1.34
CA GLU A 88 -1.04 -7.64 1.68
C GLU A 88 -1.24 -7.98 3.15
N SER A 89 -0.53 -8.98 3.69
CA SER A 89 -0.65 -9.32 5.11
C SER A 89 -0.18 -8.20 6.03
N THR A 90 0.94 -7.54 5.71
CA THR A 90 1.46 -6.42 6.49
C THR A 90 0.55 -5.20 6.38
N VAL A 91 0.13 -4.83 5.18
CA VAL A 91 -0.81 -3.73 4.93
C VAL A 91 -2.13 -4.02 5.61
N ARG A 92 -2.69 -5.23 5.50
CA ARG A 92 -3.92 -5.63 6.19
C ARG A 92 -3.75 -5.58 7.70
N LYS A 93 -2.67 -6.11 8.27
CA LYS A 93 -2.42 -6.02 9.72
C LYS A 93 -2.32 -4.59 10.22
N GLN A 94 -1.57 -3.75 9.50
CA GLN A 94 -1.37 -2.36 9.90
C GLN A 94 -2.64 -1.53 9.66
N ALA A 95 -3.37 -1.81 8.58
CA ALA A 95 -4.67 -1.23 8.30
C ALA A 95 -5.70 -1.67 9.34
N GLU A 96 -5.77 -2.94 9.75
CA GLU A 96 -6.63 -3.39 10.84
C GLU A 96 -6.27 -2.71 12.17
N ALA A 97 -4.98 -2.58 12.48
CA ALA A 97 -4.52 -1.88 13.68
C ALA A 97 -4.84 -0.37 13.65
N LEU A 98 -4.94 0.23 12.47
CA LEU A 98 -5.24 1.65 12.29
C LEU A 98 -6.68 1.91 11.86
N LEU A 99 -7.51 0.95 11.48
CA LEU A 99 -8.89 1.17 11.03
C LEU A 99 -9.91 0.61 12.05
N SER A 100 -9.43 0.07 13.17
CA SER A 100 -10.24 -0.28 14.35
C SER A 100 -10.69 0.95 15.11
#